data_AF-C6WBY3-F1
#
_entry.id   AF-C6WBY3-F1
#
_cell.length_a   1.000
_cell.length_b   1.000
_cell.length_c   1.000
_cell.angle_alpha   90.00
_cell.angle_beta   90.00
_cell.angle_gamma   90.00
#
_symmetry.space_group_name_H-M   'P 1'
#
loop_
_entity.id
_entity.type
_entity.pdbx_description
1 polymer ?
#
loop_
_entity_poly.entity_id
_entity_poly.type
_entity_poly.pdbx_seq_one_letter_code
_entity_poly.pdbx_strand_id
1 'polypeptide(L)'
;MAVEQRKGDALIEACRTGDSRAVRELAPTPEDLAARDEHGWSPLDWAAGGGDPVTTSVLLDAGADPTAVTGDGRTPYEIALAAGRREVAGMLREHAGQQPGGWAPYCRAYPLSALRAYRGWPSEAEKSARGGPPDGEAIGYVHDDFTVTTSMWPGEDVLLAEVTPEWKRFCSRELGFAVPDDLDLIPAASGRTDEREAR
;
A
#
# COMPACT_ATOMS: atom_id res chain seq x y z
N MET A 1 16.13 35.08 5.66
CA MET A 1 16.55 34.15 6.72
C MET A 1 15.50 33.97 7.83
N ALA A 2 15.22 34.94 8.73
CA ALA A 2 14.30 34.71 9.86
C ALA A 2 12.79 34.84 9.54
N VAL A 3 12.41 35.48 8.42
CA VAL A 3 11.01 35.64 8.03
C VAL A 3 10.50 34.43 7.22
N GLU A 4 11.38 33.82 6.41
CA GLU A 4 11.07 32.64 5.59
C GLU A 4 10.84 31.39 6.46
N GLN A 5 11.65 31.18 7.49
CA GLN A 5 11.45 30.05 8.42
C GLN A 5 10.09 30.11 9.14
N ARG A 6 9.61 31.32 9.48
CA ARG A 6 8.33 31.50 10.18
C ARG A 6 7.13 31.11 9.35
N LYS A 7 7.22 31.20 8.02
CA LYS A 7 6.10 30.88 7.13
C LYS A 7 5.98 29.38 6.91
N GLY A 8 7.10 28.68 6.73
CA GLY A 8 7.15 27.21 6.76
C GLY A 8 6.59 26.63 8.06
N ASP A 9 7.02 27.16 9.21
CA ASP A 9 6.52 26.70 10.51
C ASP A 9 5.01 26.95 10.68
N ALA A 10 4.51 28.11 10.23
CA ALA A 10 3.08 28.43 10.25
C ALA A 10 2.26 27.55 9.30
N LEU A 11 2.82 27.19 8.15
CA LEU A 11 2.21 26.27 7.19
C LEU A 11 2.12 24.86 7.76
N ILE A 12 3.18 24.39 8.43
CA ILE A 12 3.19 23.11 9.15
C ILE A 12 2.08 23.09 10.20
N GLU A 13 1.95 24.15 11.00
CA GLU A 13 0.89 24.25 12.02
C GLU A 13 -0.52 24.24 11.42
N ALA A 14 -0.74 24.93 10.30
CA ALA A 14 -2.02 24.90 9.58
C ALA A 14 -2.34 23.49 9.06
N CYS A 15 -1.35 22.77 8.54
CA CYS A 15 -1.54 21.39 8.05
C CYS A 15 -1.79 20.40 9.20
N ARG A 16 -1.07 20.57 10.32
CA ARG A 16 -1.23 19.76 11.53
C ARG A 16 -2.62 19.88 12.14
N THR A 17 -3.27 21.04 11.99
CA THR A 17 -4.62 21.32 12.49
C THR A 17 -5.72 21.09 11.45
N GLY A 18 -5.37 20.83 10.19
CA GLY A 18 -6.33 20.69 9.07
C GLY A 18 -6.96 22.00 8.63
N ASP A 19 -6.33 23.15 8.92
CA ASP A 19 -6.83 24.47 8.51
C ASP A 19 -6.49 24.76 7.05
N SER A 20 -7.21 24.10 6.13
CA SER A 20 -7.03 24.30 4.69
C SER A 20 -7.26 25.75 4.23
N ARG A 21 -7.94 26.57 5.04
CA ARG A 21 -8.13 27.99 4.74
C ARG A 21 -6.84 28.76 5.03
N ALA A 22 -6.24 28.56 6.20
CA ALA A 22 -4.95 29.15 6.54
C ALA A 22 -3.86 28.76 5.53
N VAL A 23 -3.84 27.50 5.08
CA VAL A 23 -2.91 27.03 4.04
C VAL A 23 -3.06 27.84 2.74
N ARG A 24 -4.29 28.11 2.29
CA ARG A 24 -4.54 28.92 1.08
C ARG A 24 -4.19 30.39 1.29
N GLU A 25 -4.54 30.97 2.44
CA GLU A 25 -4.24 32.36 2.77
C GLU A 25 -2.73 32.63 2.90
N LEU A 26 -1.96 31.64 3.36
CA LEU A 26 -0.50 31.73 3.43
C LEU A 26 0.15 31.80 2.04
N ALA A 27 -0.49 31.30 0.98
CA ALA A 27 0.05 31.25 -0.39
C ALA A 27 1.51 30.75 -0.40
N PRO A 28 1.75 29.48 -0.05
CA PRO A 28 3.09 28.96 0.19
C PRO A 28 3.94 28.98 -1.09
N THR A 29 5.23 29.30 -0.94
CA THR A 29 6.22 29.13 -2.00
C THR A 29 6.77 27.69 -2.00
N PRO A 30 7.49 27.26 -3.04
CA PRO A 30 8.13 25.94 -3.04
C PRO A 30 9.05 25.70 -1.84
N GLU A 31 9.72 26.75 -1.34
CA GLU A 31 10.56 26.67 -0.15
C GLU A 31 9.73 26.45 1.13
N ASP A 32 8.56 27.07 1.24
CA ASP A 32 7.64 26.86 2.37
C ASP A 32 7.10 25.41 2.36
N LEU A 33 6.77 24.87 1.17
CA LEU A 33 6.27 23.51 1.01
C LEU A 33 7.32 22.44 1.34
N ALA A 34 8.60 22.76 1.18
CA ALA A 34 9.74 21.91 1.53
C ALA A 34 10.23 22.11 2.97
N ALA A 35 9.63 23.01 3.74
CA ALA A 35 9.99 23.24 5.14
C ALA A 35 9.80 21.95 5.96
N ARG A 36 10.61 21.79 7.00
CA ARG A 36 10.56 20.63 7.89
C ARG A 36 10.61 21.06 9.33
N ASP A 37 9.82 20.38 10.16
CA ASP A 37 9.84 20.55 11.60
C ASP A 37 11.02 19.78 12.25
N GLU A 38 11.05 19.79 13.59
CA GLU A 38 12.05 19.10 14.40
C GLU A 38 12.04 17.56 14.24
N HIS A 39 10.94 16.99 13.76
CA HIS A 39 10.80 15.56 13.46
C HIS A 39 11.15 15.23 12.00
N GLY A 40 11.50 16.25 11.21
CA GLY A 40 11.80 16.12 9.79
C GLY A 40 10.57 15.99 8.90
N TRP A 41 9.38 16.35 9.40
CA TRP A 41 8.11 16.28 8.68
C TRP A 41 7.82 17.58 7.94
N SER A 42 7.36 17.45 6.71
CA SER A 42 6.88 18.54 5.86
C SER A 42 5.39 18.84 6.08
N PRO A 43 4.88 19.97 5.57
CA PRO A 43 3.44 20.25 5.55
C PRO A 43 2.61 19.09 4.95
N LEU A 44 3.10 18.47 3.87
CA LEU A 44 2.41 17.37 3.20
C LEU A 44 2.41 16.09 4.04
N ASP A 45 3.47 15.82 4.79
CA ASP A 45 3.54 14.68 5.72
C ASP A 45 2.50 14.82 6.84
N TRP A 46 2.34 16.03 7.39
CA TRP A 46 1.32 16.31 8.40
C TRP A 46 -0.10 16.16 7.86
N ALA A 47 -0.37 16.69 6.66
CA ALA A 47 -1.67 16.51 6.00
C ALA A 47 -1.95 15.03 5.71
N ALA A 48 -0.93 14.28 5.29
CA ALA A 48 -1.00 12.85 5.03
C ALA A 48 -1.35 12.02 6.28
N GLY A 49 -0.64 12.23 7.38
CA GLY A 49 -0.91 11.55 8.66
C GLY A 49 -2.25 11.97 9.30
N GLY A 50 -2.61 13.25 9.15
CA GLY A 50 -3.90 13.78 9.58
C GLY A 50 -5.08 13.17 8.82
N GLY A 51 -4.86 12.82 7.56
CA GLY A 51 -5.89 12.26 6.69
C GLY A 51 -6.91 13.31 6.25
N ASP A 52 -6.45 14.53 5.97
CA ASP A 52 -7.27 15.64 5.46
C ASP A 52 -7.12 15.78 3.94
N PRO A 53 -8.08 15.24 3.14
CA PRO A 53 -8.00 15.28 1.68
C PRO A 53 -7.98 16.71 1.12
N VAL A 54 -8.63 17.65 1.80
CA VAL A 54 -8.73 19.03 1.31
C VAL A 54 -7.39 19.73 1.44
N THR A 55 -6.76 19.63 2.61
CA THR A 55 -5.44 20.21 2.83
C THR A 55 -4.39 19.52 1.96
N THR A 56 -4.43 18.19 1.84
CA THR A 56 -3.54 17.45 0.93
C THR A 56 -3.68 17.93 -0.51
N SER A 57 -4.91 18.06 -1.03
CA SER A 57 -5.14 18.55 -2.40
C SER A 57 -4.53 19.94 -2.59
N VAL A 58 -4.74 20.86 -1.65
CA VAL A 58 -4.23 22.24 -1.76
C VAL A 58 -2.70 22.26 -1.81
N LEU A 59 -2.03 21.43 -1.00
CA LEU A 59 -0.57 21.35 -1.00
C LEU A 59 -0.04 20.76 -2.31
N LEU A 60 -0.68 19.70 -2.82
CA LEU A 60 -0.32 19.09 -4.10
C LEU A 60 -0.52 20.06 -5.27
N ASP A 61 -1.64 20.79 -5.30
CA ASP A 61 -1.94 21.81 -6.31
C ASP A 61 -0.94 22.98 -6.24
N ALA A 62 -0.43 23.30 -5.05
CA ALA A 62 0.62 24.29 -4.84
C ALA A 62 2.02 23.80 -5.24
N GLY A 63 2.18 22.53 -5.61
CA GLY A 63 3.45 21.95 -6.06
C GLY A 63 4.27 21.25 -4.97
N ALA A 64 3.65 20.83 -3.86
CA ALA A 64 4.33 19.99 -2.88
C ALA A 64 4.75 18.66 -3.52
N ASP A 65 5.97 18.21 -3.25
CA ASP A 65 6.50 16.96 -3.78
C ASP A 65 5.94 15.75 -2.99
N PRO A 66 5.08 14.90 -3.59
CA PRO A 66 4.51 13.73 -2.92
C PRO A 66 5.50 12.57 -2.75
N THR A 67 6.71 12.68 -3.31
CA THR A 67 7.75 11.65 -3.26
C THR A 67 8.88 11.97 -2.28
N ALA A 68 8.89 13.19 -1.72
CA ALA A 68 9.88 13.59 -0.74
C ALA A 68 9.78 12.73 0.53
N VAL A 69 10.92 12.25 1.03
CA VAL A 69 10.94 11.36 2.21
C VAL A 69 11.22 12.13 3.50
N THR A 70 10.61 11.73 4.61
CA THR A 70 10.88 12.20 5.98
C THR A 70 12.28 11.80 6.48
N GLY A 71 12.64 12.26 7.69
CA GLY A 71 13.89 11.86 8.35
C GLY A 71 14.01 10.35 8.63
N ASP A 72 12.88 9.65 8.78
CA ASP A 72 12.81 8.18 8.91
C ASP A 72 12.69 7.45 7.56
N GLY A 73 12.80 8.16 6.44
CA GLY A 73 12.84 7.58 5.10
C GLY A 73 11.46 7.21 4.53
N ARG A 74 10.37 7.77 5.08
CA ARG A 74 9.00 7.50 4.61
C ARG A 74 8.49 8.59 3.69
N THR A 75 7.75 8.22 2.67
CA THR A 75 6.98 9.14 1.82
C THR A 75 5.66 9.55 2.50
N PRO A 76 5.05 10.69 2.11
CA PRO A 76 3.70 11.05 2.52
C PRO A 76 2.68 9.91 2.32
N TYR A 77 2.81 9.16 1.22
CA TYR A 77 1.96 8.01 0.93
C TYR A 77 2.07 6.92 2.02
N GLU A 78 3.30 6.53 2.38
CA GLU A 78 3.54 5.53 3.44
C GLU A 78 3.07 6.01 4.82
N ILE A 79 3.15 7.32 5.09
CA ILE A 79 2.60 7.91 6.32
C ILE A 79 1.07 7.77 6.32
N ALA A 80 0.40 8.10 5.22
CA ALA A 80 -1.04 7.94 5.08
C ALA A 80 -1.48 6.48 5.22
N LEU A 81 -0.73 5.53 4.64
CA LEU A 81 -0.96 4.09 4.81
C LEU A 81 -0.84 3.68 6.29
N ALA A 82 0.26 4.05 6.95
CA ALA A 82 0.52 3.70 8.34
C ALA A 82 -0.52 4.29 9.31
N ALA A 83 -1.07 5.47 8.98
CA ALA A 83 -2.14 6.13 9.72
C ALA A 83 -3.56 5.68 9.33
N GLY A 84 -3.69 4.77 8.36
CA GLY A 84 -4.99 4.24 7.89
C GLY A 84 -5.84 5.26 7.12
N ARG A 85 -5.21 6.26 6.49
CA ARG A 85 -5.87 7.36 5.76
C ARG A 85 -6.09 6.99 4.30
N ARG A 86 -7.00 6.05 4.05
CA ARG A 86 -7.23 5.45 2.71
C ARG A 86 -7.44 6.47 1.59
N GLU A 87 -8.28 7.47 1.81
CA GLU A 87 -8.60 8.49 0.79
C GLU A 87 -7.36 9.30 0.42
N VAL A 88 -6.64 9.81 1.42
CA VAL A 88 -5.41 10.59 1.22
C VAL A 88 -4.29 9.74 0.62
N ALA A 89 -4.15 8.48 1.04
CA ALA A 89 -3.19 7.56 0.45
C ALA A 89 -3.48 7.33 -1.06
N GLY A 90 -4.76 7.19 -1.43
CA GLY A 90 -5.17 7.11 -2.84
C GLY A 90 -4.75 8.34 -3.64
N MET A 91 -5.03 9.54 -3.13
CA MET A 91 -4.64 10.80 -3.78
C MET A 91 -3.11 10.93 -3.94
N LEU A 92 -2.35 10.64 -2.89
CA LEU A 92 -0.90 10.72 -2.92
C LEU A 92 -0.28 9.74 -3.92
N ARG A 93 -0.83 8.52 -4.01
CA ARG A 93 -0.40 7.52 -5.00
C ARG A 93 -0.63 7.99 -6.42
N GLU A 94 -1.79 8.57 -6.71
CA GLU A 94 -2.13 9.11 -8.02
C GLU A 94 -1.17 10.24 -8.44
N HIS A 95 -0.91 11.18 -7.53
CA HIS A 95 0.01 12.30 -7.79
C HIS A 95 1.47 11.88 -7.90
N ALA A 96 1.89 10.88 -7.13
CA ALA A 96 3.26 10.38 -7.16
C ALA A 96 3.56 9.44 -8.35
N GLY A 97 2.53 9.07 -9.13
CA GLY A 97 2.66 8.04 -10.17
C GLY A 97 3.13 6.69 -9.62
N GLN A 98 2.92 6.46 -8.33
CA GLN A 98 3.35 5.25 -7.66
C GLN A 98 2.48 4.09 -8.13
N GLN A 99 3.13 3.03 -8.62
CA GLN A 99 2.47 1.75 -8.84
C GLN A 99 2.03 1.17 -7.48
N PRO A 100 1.02 0.29 -7.45
CA PRO A 100 0.76 -0.54 -6.27
C PRO A 100 2.09 -1.13 -5.79
N GLY A 101 2.53 -0.71 -4.61
CA GLY A 101 3.84 -1.05 -4.09
C GLY A 101 3.80 -2.47 -3.58
N GLY A 102 4.71 -3.31 -4.06
CA GLY A 102 4.91 -4.65 -3.53
C GLY A 102 5.34 -4.57 -2.07
N TRP A 103 4.37 -4.65 -1.16
CA TRP A 103 4.63 -5.23 0.15
C TRP A 103 5.28 -6.61 -0.04
N ALA A 104 6.09 -7.02 0.94
CA ALA A 104 6.84 -8.28 1.00
C ALA A 104 6.19 -9.44 0.21
N PRO A 105 7.01 -10.29 -0.46
CA PRO A 105 6.55 -11.30 -1.41
C PRO A 105 5.23 -11.93 -0.98
N TYR A 106 4.16 -11.61 -1.70
CA TYR A 106 2.83 -12.08 -1.36
C TYR A 106 2.66 -13.48 -1.92
N CYS A 107 2.26 -14.43 -1.09
CA CYS A 107 1.81 -15.73 -1.57
C CYS A 107 0.52 -16.16 -0.89
N ARG A 108 -0.22 -17.02 -1.59
CA ARG A 108 -1.43 -17.66 -1.06
C ARG A 108 -1.32 -19.17 -1.22
N ALA A 109 -1.62 -19.86 -0.14
CA ALA A 109 -1.66 -21.31 -0.09
C ALA A 109 -2.93 -21.86 -0.79
N TYR A 110 -2.75 -22.86 -1.63
CA TYR A 110 -3.83 -23.61 -2.28
C TYR A 110 -3.60 -25.12 -2.13
N PRO A 111 -4.67 -25.92 -2.04
CA PRO A 111 -4.55 -27.37 -2.21
C PRO A 111 -3.91 -27.70 -3.56
N LEU A 112 -2.94 -28.61 -3.56
CA LEU A 112 -2.23 -28.99 -4.78
C LEU A 112 -3.17 -29.62 -5.81
N SER A 113 -4.28 -30.22 -5.38
CA SER A 113 -5.36 -30.69 -6.27
C SER A 113 -6.02 -29.55 -7.05
N ALA A 114 -6.24 -28.40 -6.44
CA ALA A 114 -6.80 -27.22 -7.11
C ALA A 114 -5.82 -26.67 -8.17
N LEU A 115 -4.52 -26.64 -7.85
CA LEU A 115 -3.48 -26.21 -8.78
C LEU A 115 -3.39 -27.16 -9.99
N ARG A 116 -3.49 -28.48 -9.76
CA ARG A 116 -3.49 -29.53 -10.80
C ARG A 116 -4.71 -29.50 -11.72
N ALA A 117 -5.78 -28.78 -11.38
CA ALA A 117 -6.90 -28.60 -12.29
C ALA A 117 -6.53 -27.75 -13.53
N TYR A 118 -5.42 -27.01 -13.47
CA TYR A 118 -4.87 -26.32 -14.64
C TYR A 118 -4.35 -27.33 -15.68
N ARG A 119 -4.87 -27.26 -16.91
CA ARG A 119 -4.52 -28.23 -17.97
C ARG A 119 -3.05 -28.22 -18.38
N GLY A 120 -2.36 -27.10 -18.20
CA GLY A 120 -0.93 -26.96 -18.50
C GLY A 120 -0.01 -27.28 -17.32
N TRP A 121 -0.53 -27.93 -16.26
CA TRP A 121 0.27 -28.25 -15.07
C TRP A 121 1.43 -29.22 -15.40
N PRO A 122 2.67 -28.91 -15.00
CA PRO A 122 3.84 -29.71 -15.37
C PRO A 122 3.88 -31.06 -14.62
N SER A 123 4.21 -32.14 -15.33
CA SER A 123 4.32 -33.48 -14.75
C SER A 123 5.45 -33.62 -13.72
N GLU A 124 6.54 -32.86 -13.86
CA GLU A 124 7.68 -32.93 -12.91
C GLU A 124 7.34 -32.31 -11.54
N ALA A 125 6.40 -31.37 -11.47
CA ALA A 125 5.90 -30.84 -10.20
C ALA A 125 5.21 -31.90 -9.34
N GLU A 126 4.73 -33.00 -9.94
CA GLU A 126 4.12 -34.11 -9.22
C GLU A 126 5.13 -34.87 -8.34
N LYS A 127 6.40 -34.86 -8.72
CA LYS A 127 7.49 -35.60 -8.04
C LYS A 127 8.20 -34.75 -6.97
N SER A 128 8.18 -33.42 -7.14
CA SER A 128 8.84 -32.46 -6.25
C SER A 128 8.01 -32.07 -5.02
N ALA A 129 6.72 -32.39 -4.98
CA ALA A 129 5.82 -32.11 -3.84
C ALA A 129 6.11 -33.02 -2.61
N ARG A 130 7.35 -33.05 -2.13
CA ARG A 130 7.74 -33.75 -0.90
C ARG A 130 7.49 -32.83 0.29
N GLY A 131 6.80 -33.35 1.31
CA GLY A 131 6.55 -32.61 2.55
C GLY A 131 5.19 -31.93 2.55
N GLY A 132 4.14 -32.71 2.76
CA GLY A 132 2.87 -32.23 3.30
C GLY A 132 2.74 -32.64 4.77
N PRO A 133 1.89 -31.98 5.58
CA PRO A 133 1.54 -32.48 6.90
C PRO A 133 1.02 -33.93 6.78
N PRO A 134 1.38 -34.84 7.72
CA PRO A 134 1.10 -36.28 7.59
C PRO A 134 -0.39 -36.61 7.42
N ASP A 135 -1.29 -35.71 7.84
CA ASP A 135 -2.74 -35.88 7.81
C ASP A 135 -3.45 -34.90 6.85
N GLY A 136 -2.72 -34.08 6.08
CA GLY A 136 -3.29 -33.03 5.24
C GLY A 136 -2.92 -33.15 3.75
N GLU A 137 -3.84 -32.74 2.89
CA GLU A 137 -3.60 -32.61 1.45
C GLU A 137 -2.41 -31.68 1.18
N ALA A 138 -1.53 -32.07 0.23
CA ALA A 138 -0.35 -31.27 -0.13
C ALA A 138 -0.77 -29.85 -0.55
N ILE A 139 0.03 -28.84 -0.18
CA ILE A 139 -0.23 -27.43 -0.45
C ILE A 139 0.83 -26.89 -1.39
N GLY A 140 0.43 -26.04 -2.33
CA GLY A 140 1.33 -25.18 -3.10
C GLY A 140 1.06 -23.71 -2.80
N TYR A 141 2.11 -22.89 -2.80
CA TYR A 141 2.04 -21.45 -2.60
C TYR A 141 2.15 -20.76 -3.96
N VAL A 142 1.12 -20.02 -4.36
CA VAL A 142 1.16 -19.17 -5.55
C VAL A 142 1.65 -17.80 -5.12
N HIS A 143 2.77 -17.34 -5.70
CA HIS A 143 3.40 -16.05 -5.43
C HIS A 143 2.81 -14.92 -6.30
N ASP A 144 3.13 -13.69 -5.95
CA ASP A 144 2.73 -12.46 -6.68
C ASP A 144 3.18 -12.44 -8.15
N ASP A 145 4.32 -13.04 -8.45
CA ASP A 145 4.82 -13.27 -9.80
C ASP A 145 4.16 -14.46 -10.52
N PHE A 146 3.20 -15.12 -9.86
CA PHE A 146 2.48 -16.33 -10.28
C PHE A 146 3.33 -17.60 -10.33
N THR A 147 4.56 -17.60 -9.81
CA THR A 147 5.31 -18.85 -9.61
C THR A 147 4.67 -19.67 -8.49
N VAL A 148 4.95 -20.98 -8.48
CA VAL A 148 4.45 -21.88 -7.45
C VAL A 148 5.59 -22.62 -6.78
N THR A 149 5.56 -22.68 -5.45
CA THR A 149 6.53 -23.38 -4.59
C THR A 149 5.81 -24.28 -3.58
N THR A 150 6.53 -25.18 -2.92
CA THR A 150 6.02 -25.91 -1.73
C THR A 150 6.25 -25.16 -0.42
N SER A 151 7.00 -24.05 -0.45
CA SER A 151 7.37 -23.20 0.68
C SER A 151 6.76 -21.81 0.52
N MET A 152 6.53 -21.08 1.62
CA MET A 152 6.11 -19.67 1.53
C MET A 152 7.21 -18.73 1.02
N TRP A 153 8.45 -19.22 0.90
CA TRP A 153 9.60 -18.44 0.45
C TRP A 153 9.75 -18.52 -1.08
N PRO A 154 9.84 -17.38 -1.78
CA PRO A 154 10.04 -17.36 -3.23
C PRO A 154 11.32 -18.10 -3.65
N GLY A 155 11.23 -18.87 -4.73
CA GLY A 155 12.38 -19.57 -5.33
C GLY A 155 12.82 -20.87 -4.62
N GLU A 156 12.27 -21.20 -3.45
CA GLU A 156 12.49 -22.49 -2.81
C GLU A 156 11.55 -23.56 -3.38
N ASP A 157 12.07 -24.77 -3.64
CA ASP A 157 11.27 -25.94 -4.01
C ASP A 157 10.18 -25.64 -5.06
N VAL A 158 10.61 -25.00 -6.16
CA VAL A 158 9.71 -24.49 -7.20
C VAL A 158 9.00 -25.64 -7.91
N LEU A 159 7.67 -25.59 -7.89
CA LEU A 159 6.76 -26.47 -8.62
C LEU A 159 6.47 -25.94 -10.03
N LEU A 160 6.30 -24.62 -10.19
CA LEU A 160 6.00 -24.00 -11.49
C LEU A 160 6.74 -22.66 -11.59
N ALA A 161 7.74 -22.63 -12.47
CA ALA A 161 8.53 -21.42 -12.78
C ALA A 161 8.04 -20.70 -14.06
N GLU A 162 7.49 -21.46 -15.02
CA GLU A 162 7.07 -20.92 -16.31
C GLU A 162 5.64 -20.35 -16.22
N VAL A 163 5.55 -19.02 -16.17
CA VAL A 163 4.27 -18.31 -16.02
C VAL A 163 3.69 -17.96 -17.39
N THR A 164 2.65 -18.68 -17.81
CA THR A 164 1.94 -18.42 -19.06
C THR A 164 0.75 -17.47 -18.87
N PRO A 165 0.28 -16.79 -19.93
CA PRO A 165 -0.95 -15.99 -19.86
C PRO A 165 -2.19 -16.82 -19.46
N GLU A 166 -2.26 -18.09 -19.87
CA GLU A 166 -3.34 -19.01 -19.50
C GLU A 166 -3.31 -19.35 -18.00
N TRP A 167 -2.11 -19.59 -17.45
CA TRP A 167 -1.92 -19.82 -16.03
C TRP A 167 -2.35 -18.60 -15.20
N LYS A 168 -1.93 -17.38 -15.58
CA LYS A 168 -2.39 -16.15 -14.91
C LYS A 168 -3.91 -16.05 -14.91
N ARG A 169 -4.55 -16.36 -16.05
CA ARG A 169 -6.01 -16.37 -16.18
C ARG A 169 -6.67 -17.41 -15.27
N PHE A 170 -6.11 -18.60 -15.18
CA PHE A 170 -6.59 -19.66 -14.30
C PHE A 170 -6.48 -19.23 -12.83
N CYS A 171 -5.32 -18.71 -12.40
CA CYS A 171 -5.13 -18.19 -11.05
C CYS A 171 -6.16 -17.12 -10.70
N SER A 172 -6.35 -16.11 -11.55
CA SER A 172 -7.30 -15.03 -11.23
C SER A 172 -8.77 -15.46 -11.30
N ARG A 173 -9.15 -16.31 -12.27
CA ARG A 173 -10.57 -16.63 -12.51
C ARG A 173 -11.08 -17.85 -11.74
N GLU A 174 -10.27 -18.89 -11.63
CA GLU A 174 -10.68 -20.16 -11.03
C GLU A 174 -10.23 -20.25 -9.57
N LEU A 175 -9.00 -19.83 -9.27
CA LEU A 175 -8.48 -19.85 -7.89
C LEU A 175 -8.86 -18.59 -7.08
N GLY A 176 -9.29 -17.52 -7.76
CA GLY A 176 -9.53 -16.23 -7.11
C GLY A 176 -8.24 -15.63 -6.52
N PHE A 177 -7.09 -15.92 -7.13
CA PHE A 177 -5.81 -15.33 -6.75
C PHE A 177 -5.73 -13.89 -7.22
N ALA A 178 -5.51 -12.99 -6.28
CA ALA A 178 -5.18 -11.60 -6.50
C ALA A 178 -4.18 -11.19 -5.42
N VAL A 179 -3.18 -10.41 -5.82
CA VAL A 179 -2.27 -9.75 -4.88
C VAL A 179 -3.03 -8.55 -4.30
N PRO A 180 -3.25 -8.48 -2.97
CA PRO A 180 -3.90 -7.32 -2.36
C PRO A 180 -3.12 -6.04 -2.65
N ASP A 181 -3.85 -4.96 -2.93
CA ASP A 181 -3.26 -3.62 -3.01
C ASP A 181 -3.01 -3.07 -1.59
N ASP A 182 -2.01 -2.20 -1.41
CA ASP A 182 -1.71 -1.57 -0.11
C ASP A 182 -2.95 -0.88 0.50
N LEU A 183 -3.82 -0.31 -0.33
CA LEU A 183 -5.06 0.32 0.14
C LEU A 183 -6.11 -0.70 0.59
N ASP A 184 -6.05 -1.94 0.11
CA ASP A 184 -6.93 -3.04 0.55
C ASP A 184 -6.56 -3.54 1.94
N LEU A 185 -5.30 -3.32 2.36
CA LEU A 185 -4.81 -3.67 3.69
C LEU A 185 -5.23 -2.65 4.77
N ILE A 186 -5.67 -1.45 4.37
CA ILE A 186 -6.18 -0.45 5.30
C ILE A 186 -7.56 -0.90 5.81
N PRO A 187 -7.74 -1.11 7.13
CA PRO A 187 -9.04 -1.49 7.67
C PRO A 187 -10.10 -0.44 7.30
N ALA A 188 -11.25 -0.89 6.80
CA ALA A 188 -12.40 -0.01 6.67
C ALA A 188 -12.72 0.55 8.07
N ALA A 189 -12.93 1.87 8.19
CA ALA A 189 -13.32 2.49 9.44
C ALA A 189 -14.55 1.73 9.96
N SER A 190 -14.36 0.93 11.00
CA SER A 190 -15.42 0.13 11.61
C SER A 190 -16.56 1.08 11.90
N GLY A 191 -17.69 0.88 11.21
CA GLY A 191 -18.90 1.61 11.53
C GLY A 191 -19.14 1.39 13.01
N ARG A 192 -19.05 2.46 13.79
CA ARG A 192 -19.79 2.50 15.05
C ARG A 192 -21.24 2.30 14.63
N THR A 193 -21.73 1.07 14.73
CA THR A 193 -23.15 0.82 14.81
C THR A 193 -23.61 1.67 15.99
N ASP A 194 -24.24 2.80 15.70
CA ASP A 194 -24.99 3.57 16.68
C ASP A 194 -26.11 2.65 17.19
N GLU A 195 -25.81 1.84 18.20
CA GLU A 195 -26.80 1.10 19.00
C GLU A 195 -27.62 2.05 19.90
N ARG A 196 -27.84 3.30 19.47
CA ARG A 196 -28.64 4.31 20.18
C ARG A 196 -30.05 4.52 19.63
N GLU A 197 -30.48 3.78 18.61
CA GLU A 197 -31.88 3.83 18.13
C GLU A 197 -32.72 2.59 18.46
N ALA A 198 -32.43 1.90 19.56
CA ALA A 198 -33.32 0.84 20.06
C ALA A 198 -33.38 0.74 21.59
N ARG A 199 -33.83 1.78 22.28
CA ARG A 199 -34.82 1.67 23.38
C ARG A 199 -35.27 3.01 23.94
#